data_AF-A0A2A2LIG8-F1
#
_entry.id   AF-A0A2A2LIG8-F1
#
_cell.length_a   1.000
_cell.length_b   1.000
_cell.length_c   1.000
_cell.angle_alpha   90.00
_cell.angle_beta   90.00
_cell.angle_gamma   90.00
#
_symmetry.space_group_name_H-M   'P 1'
#
loop_
_entity.id
_entity.type
_entity.pdbx_description
1 polymer ?
#
loop_
_entity_poly.entity_id
_entity_poly.type
_entity_poly.pdbx_seq_one_letter_code
_entity_poly.pdbx_strand_id
1 'polypeptide(L)' 'MTTVGYGDLVPVTAGGKFIAAVASVCGIITLAFPISMIIERFTESTGGNEIRKKLKET' A
#
# COMPACT_ATOMS: atom_id res chain seq x y z
N MET A 1 2.79 -3.52 -9.09
CA MET A 1 4.09 -3.16 -9.69
C MET A 1 4.99 -2.68 -8.57
N THR A 2 6.19 -3.22 -8.40
CA THR A 2 7.13 -2.85 -7.31
C THR A 2 7.90 -1.54 -7.59
N THR A 3 7.39 -0.73 -8.53
CA THR A 3 7.92 0.57 -8.98
C THR A 3 9.38 0.59 -9.47
N VAL A 4 10.07 -0.55 -9.56
CA VAL A 4 11.48 -0.59 -10.02
C VAL A 4 11.60 -0.25 -11.50
N GLY A 5 10.76 -0.85 -12.35
CA GLY A 5 10.66 -0.49 -13.77
C GLY A 5 11.97 -0.61 -14.53
N TYR A 6 12.62 -1.78 -14.50
CA TYR A 6 13.87 -2.03 -15.23
C TYR A 6 13.80 -1.68 -16.72
N GLY A 7 12.61 -1.75 -17.33
CA GLY A 7 12.38 -1.29 -18.70
C GLY A 7 12.86 -2.26 -19.77
N ASP A 8 13.31 -3.45 -19.37
CA ASP A 8 13.65 -4.59 -20.22
C ASP A 8 12.43 -5.16 -20.95
N LEU A 9 11.27 -5.14 -20.29
CA LEU A 9 9.98 -5.53 -20.87
C LEU A 9 8.98 -4.37 -20.75
N VAL A 10 8.59 -3.82 -21.90
CA VAL A 10 7.64 -2.70 -21.97
C VAL A 10 6.54 -2.95 -23.01
N PRO A 11 5.28 -2.57 -22.72
CA PRO A 11 4.19 -2.72 -23.67
C PRO A 11 4.38 -1.77 -24.85
N VAL A 12 4.40 -2.31 -26.07
CA VAL A 12 4.61 -1.53 -27.31
C VAL A 12 3.28 -0.96 -27.82
N THR A 13 2.17 -1.68 -27.63
CA THR A 13 0.83 -1.28 -28.10
C THR A 13 0.19 -0.24 -27.19
N ALA A 14 -0.64 0.65 -27.78
CA ALA A 14 -1.36 1.67 -27.01
C ALA A 14 -2.28 1.07 -25.94
N GLY A 15 -2.99 -0.03 -26.26
CA GLY A 15 -3.80 -0.75 -25.28
C GLY A 15 -2.99 -1.40 -24.16
N GLY A 16 -1.81 -1.96 -24.49
CA GLY A 16 -0.92 -2.55 -23.49
C GLY A 16 -0.41 -1.51 -22.48
N LYS A 17 -0.11 -0.29 -22.95
CA LYS A 17 0.29 0.82 -22.07
C LYS A 17 -0.83 1.24 -21.11
N PHE A 18 -2.07 1.27 -21.60
CA PHE A 18 -3.23 1.61 -20.77
C PHE A 18 -3.48 0.55 -19.68
N ILE A 19 -3.47 -0.73 -20.05
CA ILE A 19 -3.65 -1.84 -19.09
C ILE A 19 -2.51 -1.84 -18.07
N ALA A 20 -1.27 -1.62 -18.51
CA ALA A 20 -0.13 -1.52 -17.62
C ALA A 20 -0.31 -0.39 -16.59
N ALA A 21 -0.77 0.78 -17.02
CA ALA A 21 -1.04 1.90 -16.11
C ALA A 21 -2.14 1.55 -15.08
N VAL A 22 -3.26 0.99 -15.52
CA VAL A 22 -4.36 0.58 -14.63
C VAL A 22 -3.90 -0.50 -13.64
N ALA A 23 -3.23 -1.54 -14.13
CA ALA A 23 -2.72 -2.62 -13.29
C ALA A 23 -1.70 -2.13 -12.25
N SER A 24 -0.91 -1.10 -12.58
CA SER A 24 0.03 -0.47 -11.66
C SER A 24 -0.68 0.16 -10.47
N VAL A 25 -1.73 0.94 -10.72
CA VAL A 25 -2.53 1.62 -9.69
C VAL A 25 -3.29 0.59 -8.85
N CYS A 26 -3.95 -0.38 -9.49
CA CYS A 26 -4.64 -1.46 -8.78
C CYS A 26 -3.71 -2.23 -7.83
N GLY A 27 -2.48 -2.53 -8.28
CA GLY A 27 -1.50 -3.21 -7.46
C GLY A 27 -1.11 -2.44 -6.19
N ILE A 28 -1.02 -1.11 -6.25
CA ILE A 28 -0.68 -0.27 -5.08
C ILE A 28 -1.83 -0.29 -4.07
N ILE A 29 -3.07 -0.17 -4.53
CA ILE A 29 -4.26 -0.18 -3.67
C ILE A 29 -4.37 -1.52 -2.93
N THR A 30 -4.16 -2.64 -3.64
CA THR A 30 -4.19 -3.98 -3.04
C THR A 30 -3.11 -4.18 -1.97
N LEU A 31 -1.95 -3.54 -2.10
CA LEU A 31 -0.88 -3.62 -1.11
C LEU A 31 -1.14 -2.71 0.10
N ALA A 32 -1.85 -1.60 -0.07
CA ALA A 32 -2.16 -0.69 1.04
C ALA A 32 -3.01 -1.36 2.12
N PHE A 33 -3.99 -2.18 1.73
CA PHE A 33 -4.89 -2.87 2.66
C PHE A 33 -4.19 -3.77 3.69
N PRO A 34 -3.34 -4.75 3.30
CA PRO A 34 -2.61 -5.58 4.26
C PRO A 34 -1.58 -4.81 5.07
N ILE A 35 -0.95 -3.77 4.48
CA ILE A 35 0.02 -2.92 5.20
C ILE A 35 -0.66 -2.20 6.37
N SER A 36 -1.82 -1.59 6.15
CA SER A 36 -2.61 -0.96 7.22
C SER A 36 -2.96 -1.93 8.33
N MET A 37 -3.40 -3.15 7.98
CA MET A 37 -3.72 -4.19 8.96
C MET A 37 -2.50 -4.57 9.82
N ILE A 38 -1.32 -4.67 9.22
CA ILE A 38 -0.08 -5.00 9.94
C ILE A 38 0.31 -3.86 10.90
N ILE A 39 0.22 -2.61 10.46
CA ILE A 39 0.59 -1.43 11.26
C ILE A 39 -0.29 -1.32 12.50
N GLU A 40 -1.60 -1.56 12.38
CA GLU A 40 -2.52 -1.53 13.52
C GLU A 40 -2.13 -2.57 14.58
N ARG A 41 -1.80 -3.80 14.17
CA ARG A 41 -1.36 -4.87 15.07
C ARG A 41 -0.03 -4.55 15.73
N PHE A 42 0.89 -3.94 14.99
CA PHE A 42 2.20 -3.55 15.52
C PHE A 42 2.09 -2.39 16.52
N THR A 43 1.20 -1.43 16.26
CA THR A 43 0.92 -0.29 17.14
C THR A 43 0.27 -0.75 18.44
N GLU A 44 -0.64 -1.73 18.36
CA GLU A 44 -1.26 -2.39 19.50
C GLU A 44 -0.22 -3.12 20.36
N SER A 45 0.70 -3.86 19.73
CA SER A 45 1.75 -4.60 20.44
C SER A 45 2.86 -3.72 21.04
N THR A 46 3.07 -2.50 20.51
CA THR A 46 4.16 -1.59 20.94
C THR A 46 3.69 -0.56 21.98
N GLY A 47 2.46 -0.67 22.50
CA GLY A 47 1.96 0.20 23.57
C GLY A 47 1.51 1.60 23.13
N GLY A 48 1.46 1.89 21.81
CA GLY A 48 0.99 3.17 21.28
C GLY A 48 -0.49 3.46 21.60
N ASN A 49 -1.27 2.43 21.94
CA ASN A 49 -2.67 2.56 22.34
C ASN A 49 -2.87 3.16 23.75
N GLU A 50 -1.84 3.20 24.60
CA GLU A 50 -1.93 3.73 25.97
C GLU A 50 -2.10 5.26 25.97
N ILE A 51 -1.38 5.96 25.08
CA ILE A 51 -1.44 7.43 24.94
C ILE A 51 -2.77 7.87 24.32
N ARG A 52 -3.29 7.10 23.36
CA ARG A 52 -4.60 7.38 22.73
C ARG A 52 -5.76 7.11 23.68
N LYS A 53 -5.66 6.15 24.60
CA LYS A 53 -6.66 5.94 25.66
C LYS A 53 -6.72 7.12 26.63
N LYS A 54 -5.56 7.62 27.09
CA LYS A 54 -5.50 8.77 28.02
C LYS A 54 -6.08 10.06 27.43
N LEU A 55 -5.92 10.29 26.13
CA LEU A 55 -6.47 11.47 25.45
C LEU A 55 -7.98 11.41 25.19
N LYS A 56 -8.61 10.23 25.25
CA LYS A 56 -10.06 10.08 25.02
C LYS A 56 -10.88 10.14 26.32
N GLU A 57 -10.21 10.12 27.48
CA GLU A 57 -10.81 10.20 28.81
C GLU A 57 -10.67 11.58 29.48
N THR A 58 -10.07 12.57 28.80
CA THR A 58 -10.06 14.00 29.20
C THR A 58 -11.01 14.79 28.31
#